data_AF-A0A7K3NKK1-F1
#
_entry.id   AF-A0A7K3NKK1-F1
#
_cell.length_a   1.000
_cell.length_b   1.000
_cell.length_c   1.000
_cell.angle_alpha   90.00
_cell.angle_beta   90.00
_cell.angle_gamma   90.00
#
_symmetry.space_group_name_H-M   'P 1'
#
loop_
_entity.id
_entity.type
_entity.pdbx_description
1 polymer ?
#
loop_
_entity_poly.entity_id
_entity_poly.type
_entity_poly.pdbx_seq_one_letter_code
_entity_poly.pdbx_strand_id
1 'polypeptide(L)'
;MRDGAAEKALRGIARNPGEAACSEGVKLSVRGISHVYASPSGTATVSLQSVDLDIRDQEFVAIVGPSGCGKSTLLNIMSGLIGPNAGDVFLDGCRLLGVTQRIGYMSQADTLMPWRNTLENVELSLEIRGMPKAERRERARHLIHKAGLSGFEKSYPHELSGGMKKRVVIIRILAADSEVLFMDEPFGALDVFTKEMLQDEILKVWQETKKTIVFVTHDLAEAITLSDRVVLLTARPSTVKNEYDIPIPRPRSALETRFQPEFVALQKLIWNDLREEVVKTKGGQDA
;
A
#
# COMPACT_ATOMS: atom_id res chain seq x y z
N MET A 1 -34.64 16.50 -7.04
CA MET A 1 -34.98 15.10 -7.38
C MET A 1 -33.96 14.40 -8.31
N ARG A 2 -32.81 15.01 -8.68
CA ARG A 2 -31.78 14.37 -9.54
C ARG A 2 -30.59 13.75 -8.80
N ASP A 3 -30.41 14.00 -7.50
CA ASP A 3 -29.27 13.46 -6.71
C ASP A 3 -29.44 11.99 -6.26
N GLY A 4 -30.68 11.50 -6.08
CA GLY A 4 -30.90 10.17 -5.48
C GLY A 4 -30.65 8.96 -6.40
N ALA A 5 -30.55 9.17 -7.72
CA ALA A 5 -30.34 8.08 -8.68
C ALA A 5 -28.85 7.74 -8.85
N ALA A 6 -27.97 8.75 -8.84
CA ALA A 6 -26.52 8.55 -8.88
C ALA A 6 -26.01 7.91 -7.57
N GLU A 7 -26.54 8.33 -6.43
CA GLU A 7 -26.17 7.78 -5.11
C GLU A 7 -26.59 6.31 -4.95
N LYS A 8 -27.72 5.90 -5.54
CA LYS A 8 -28.15 4.48 -5.59
C LYS A 8 -27.28 3.64 -6.53
N ALA A 9 -26.82 4.18 -7.66
CA ALA A 9 -25.91 3.49 -8.56
C ALA A 9 -24.50 3.32 -7.95
N LEU A 10 -24.05 4.31 -7.17
CA LEU A 10 -22.75 4.29 -6.47
C LEU A 10 -22.75 3.32 -5.26
N ARG A 11 -23.90 3.11 -4.58
CA ARG A 11 -24.02 2.09 -3.53
C ARG A 11 -23.88 0.64 -4.04
N GLY A 12 -24.07 0.40 -5.34
CA GLY A 12 -23.84 -0.91 -5.98
C GLY A 12 -22.37 -1.27 -6.20
N ILE A 13 -21.44 -0.36 -5.88
CA ILE A 13 -19.98 -0.54 -6.05
C ILE A 13 -19.36 -1.16 -4.78
N ALA A 14 -20.07 -1.15 -3.66
CA ALA A 14 -19.61 -1.75 -2.41
C ALA A 14 -19.77 -3.28 -2.47
N ARG A 15 -18.70 -4.03 -2.20
CA ARG A 15 -18.76 -5.49 -2.03
C ARG A 15 -18.97 -5.88 -0.57
N ASN A 16 -19.77 -6.92 -0.33
CA ASN A 16 -19.87 -7.56 0.98
C ASN A 16 -18.63 -8.45 1.24
N PRO A 17 -17.96 -8.34 2.39
CA PRO A 17 -16.71 -9.06 2.71
C PRO A 17 -16.89 -10.56 3.04
N GLY A 18 -17.97 -11.22 2.60
CA GLY A 18 -18.42 -12.51 3.14
C GLY A 18 -18.33 -13.75 2.24
N GLU A 19 -18.06 -13.64 0.93
CA GLU A 19 -18.01 -14.81 0.03
C GLU A 19 -16.57 -15.23 -0.28
N ALA A 20 -15.96 -15.91 0.69
CA ALA A 20 -14.64 -16.53 0.57
C ALA A 20 -14.77 -17.98 0.05
N ALA A 21 -14.62 -18.17 -1.25
CA ALA A 21 -14.14 -19.43 -1.81
C ALA A 21 -12.73 -19.18 -2.38
N CYS A 22 -11.83 -20.16 -2.23
CA CYS A 22 -10.55 -20.17 -2.95
C CYS A 22 -10.83 -20.06 -4.45
N SER A 23 -10.85 -18.82 -4.94
CA SER A 23 -11.24 -18.48 -6.30
C SER A 23 -9.98 -18.41 -7.14
N GLU A 24 -10.08 -18.92 -8.36
CA GLU A 24 -9.04 -18.72 -9.37
C GLU A 24 -8.69 -17.23 -9.47
N GLY A 25 -7.40 -16.90 -9.36
CA GLY A 25 -6.91 -15.53 -9.47
C GLY A 25 -6.62 -14.79 -8.17
N VAL A 26 -6.77 -15.39 -6.98
CA VAL A 26 -6.31 -14.79 -5.72
C VAL A 26 -4.80 -14.97 -5.53
N LYS A 27 -4.07 -13.85 -5.44
CA LYS A 27 -2.62 -13.84 -5.19
C LYS A 27 -2.30 -13.95 -3.71
N LEU A 28 -2.99 -13.16 -2.89
CA LEU A 28 -2.79 -13.12 -1.45
C LEU A 28 -4.15 -13.20 -0.74
N SER A 29 -4.27 -14.09 0.23
CA SER A 29 -5.47 -14.27 1.03
C SER A 29 -5.15 -14.19 2.50
N VAL A 30 -5.99 -13.49 3.24
CA VAL A 30 -5.86 -13.31 4.68
C VAL A 30 -7.15 -13.84 5.30
N ARG A 31 -7.05 -14.78 6.26
CA ARG A 31 -8.21 -15.47 6.84
C ARG A 31 -8.23 -15.36 8.36
N GLY A 32 -9.29 -14.74 8.90
CA GLY A 32 -9.55 -14.64 10.33
C GLY A 32 -8.44 -13.98 11.15
N ILE A 33 -7.68 -13.05 10.58
CA ILE A 33 -6.51 -12.49 11.26
C ILE A 33 -6.91 -11.67 12.47
N SER A 34 -6.35 -12.06 13.62
CA SER A 34 -6.46 -11.30 14.86
C SER A 34 -5.07 -11.04 15.44
N HIS A 35 -4.85 -9.83 15.94
CA HIS A 35 -3.55 -9.47 16.51
C HIS A 35 -3.69 -8.49 17.69
N VAL A 36 -2.97 -8.79 18.76
CA VAL A 36 -2.98 -8.06 20.03
C VAL A 36 -1.56 -7.67 20.40
N TYR A 37 -1.33 -6.38 20.63
CA TYR A 37 -0.07 -5.90 21.20
C TYR A 37 -0.18 -5.87 22.72
N ALA A 38 0.73 -6.58 23.39
CA ALA A 38 0.92 -6.46 24.83
C ALA A 38 1.84 -5.28 25.14
N SER A 39 1.39 -4.35 25.96
CA SER A 39 2.23 -3.29 26.53
C SER A 39 3.03 -3.84 27.71
N PRO A 40 4.28 -3.37 27.95
CA PRO A 40 5.02 -3.66 29.18
C PRO A 40 4.26 -3.27 30.46
N SER A 41 3.31 -2.33 30.37
CA SER A 41 2.43 -1.91 31.48
C SER A 41 1.28 -2.89 31.77
N GLY A 42 1.19 -4.02 31.07
CA GLY A 42 0.14 -5.03 31.24
C GLY A 42 -1.15 -4.74 30.48
N THR A 43 -1.25 -3.63 29.74
CA THR A 43 -2.40 -3.32 28.89
C THR A 43 -2.29 -4.02 27.54
N ALA A 44 -3.32 -4.77 27.16
CA ALA A 44 -3.39 -5.44 25.86
C ALA A 44 -4.23 -4.60 24.89
N THR A 45 -3.66 -4.24 23.74
CA THR A 45 -4.36 -3.49 22.68
C THR A 45 -4.70 -4.42 21.53
N VAL A 46 -5.99 -4.72 21.35
CA VAL A 46 -6.48 -5.46 20.18
C VAL A 46 -6.37 -4.55 18.96
N SER A 47 -5.46 -4.88 18.05
CA SER A 47 -5.21 -4.09 16.84
C SER A 47 -6.09 -4.54 15.68
N LEU A 48 -6.18 -5.85 15.45
CA LEU A 48 -6.96 -6.49 14.39
C LEU A 48 -7.85 -7.57 15.02
N GLN A 49 -9.06 -7.72 14.50
CA GLN A 49 -10.01 -8.74 14.96
C GLN A 49 -10.68 -9.41 13.77
N SER A 50 -10.38 -10.69 13.55
CA SER A 50 -11.00 -11.53 12.51
C SER A 50 -11.06 -10.85 11.13
N VAL A 51 -9.91 -10.36 10.67
CA VAL A 51 -9.79 -9.71 9.36
C VAL A 51 -9.69 -10.78 8.27
N ASP A 52 -10.64 -10.74 7.34
CA ASP A 52 -10.63 -11.50 6.09
C ASP A 52 -10.42 -10.54 4.92
N LEU A 53 -9.49 -10.86 4.02
CA LEU A 53 -9.21 -10.06 2.84
C LEU A 53 -8.58 -10.92 1.74
N ASP A 54 -9.11 -10.83 0.53
CA ASP A 54 -8.51 -11.45 -0.66
C ASP A 54 -8.01 -10.38 -1.62
N ILE A 55 -6.81 -10.59 -2.16
CA ILE A 55 -6.14 -9.70 -3.12
C ILE A 55 -5.84 -10.51 -4.37
N ARG A 56 -6.34 -10.03 -5.51
CA ARG A 56 -6.21 -10.71 -6.79
C ARG A 56 -4.82 -10.51 -7.37
N ASP A 57 -4.41 -11.42 -8.24
CA ASP A 57 -3.19 -11.24 -9.00
C ASP A 57 -3.28 -10.03 -9.91
N GLN A 58 -2.16 -9.30 -10.01
CA GLN A 58 -2.02 -8.08 -10.81
C GLN A 58 -2.94 -6.93 -10.37
N GLU A 59 -3.50 -6.99 -9.16
CA GLU A 59 -4.39 -5.97 -8.62
C GLU A 59 -3.61 -4.88 -7.89
N PHE A 60 -4.05 -3.62 -8.04
CA PHE A 60 -3.59 -2.51 -7.23
C PHE A 60 -4.62 -2.21 -6.14
N VAL A 61 -4.31 -2.52 -4.87
CA VAL A 61 -5.22 -2.34 -3.73
C VAL A 61 -4.72 -1.25 -2.79
N ALA A 62 -5.60 -0.34 -2.39
CA ALA A 62 -5.34 0.63 -1.34
C ALA A 62 -6.07 0.22 -0.05
N ILE A 63 -5.38 0.20 1.08
CA ILE A 63 -5.98 0.02 2.40
C ILE A 63 -6.01 1.37 3.10
N VAL A 64 -7.23 1.83 3.42
CA VAL A 64 -7.49 3.12 4.08
C VAL A 64 -8.19 2.92 5.42
N GLY A 65 -8.03 3.87 6.32
CA GLY A 65 -8.64 3.81 7.65
C GLY A 65 -8.03 4.84 8.60
N PRO A 66 -8.65 5.07 9.77
CA PRO A 66 -8.20 6.09 10.71
C PRO A 66 -6.78 5.81 11.23
N SER A 67 -6.11 6.86 11.72
CA SER A 67 -4.78 6.72 12.32
C SER A 67 -4.81 5.72 13.48
N GLY A 68 -3.87 4.78 13.47
CA GLY A 68 -3.79 3.76 14.51
C GLY A 68 -4.72 2.56 14.33
N CYS A 69 -5.56 2.45 13.30
CA CYS A 69 -6.44 1.27 13.12
C CYS A 69 -5.74 -0.04 12.72
N GLY A 70 -4.42 -0.16 12.82
CA GLY A 70 -3.72 -1.42 12.55
C GLY A 70 -3.40 -1.70 11.08
N LYS A 71 -3.48 -0.70 10.19
CA LYS A 71 -3.10 -0.86 8.76
C LYS A 71 -1.67 -1.38 8.58
N SER A 72 -0.69 -0.74 9.24
CA SER A 72 0.70 -1.18 9.22
C SER A 72 0.88 -2.56 9.87
N THR A 73 0.10 -2.88 10.90
CA THR A 73 0.09 -4.22 11.52
C THR A 73 -0.40 -5.28 10.53
N LEU A 74 -1.48 -5.00 9.80
CA LEU A 74 -2.02 -5.89 8.78
C LEU A 74 -0.99 -6.11 7.65
N LEU A 75 -0.36 -5.05 7.16
CA LEU A 75 0.74 -5.13 6.19
C LEU A 75 1.93 -5.97 6.69
N ASN A 76 2.34 -5.78 7.95
CA ASN A 76 3.43 -6.54 8.56
C ASN A 76 3.08 -8.04 8.69
N ILE A 77 1.83 -8.36 8.99
CA ILE A 77 1.36 -9.75 9.06
C ILE A 77 1.30 -10.37 7.65
N MET A 78 0.74 -9.65 6.69
CA MET A 78 0.63 -10.09 5.29
C MET A 78 1.99 -10.29 4.61
N SER A 79 3.03 -9.59 5.06
CA SER A 79 4.41 -9.76 4.59
C SER A 79 5.20 -10.85 5.33
N GLY A 80 4.63 -11.44 6.38
CA GLY A 80 5.29 -12.43 7.23
C GLY A 80 6.36 -11.85 8.17
N LEU A 81 6.41 -10.52 8.34
CA LEU A 81 7.31 -9.85 9.29
C LEU A 81 6.88 -10.09 10.75
N ILE A 82 5.57 -10.17 10.98
CA ILE A 82 4.99 -10.44 12.31
C ILE A 82 3.99 -11.58 12.17
N GLY A 83 4.02 -12.54 13.11
CA GLY A 83 3.01 -13.60 13.17
C GLY A 83 1.69 -13.09 13.76
N PRO A 84 0.53 -13.46 13.20
CA PRO A 84 -0.76 -13.14 13.83
C PRO A 84 -0.97 -13.97 15.11
N ASN A 85 -1.83 -13.50 16.01
CA ASN A 85 -2.22 -14.30 17.19
C ASN A 85 -3.23 -15.39 16.83
N ALA A 86 -4.05 -15.16 15.80
CA ALA A 86 -4.96 -16.13 15.21
C ALA A 86 -5.18 -15.84 13.73
N GLY A 87 -5.58 -16.86 12.97
CA GLY A 87 -5.77 -16.78 11.53
C GLY A 87 -4.49 -17.02 10.73
N ASP A 88 -4.62 -16.99 9.40
CA ASP A 88 -3.57 -17.38 8.47
C ASP A 88 -3.47 -16.47 7.25
N VAL A 89 -2.26 -16.34 6.73
CA VAL A 89 -1.96 -15.66 5.46
C VAL A 89 -1.56 -16.71 4.44
N PHE A 90 -2.07 -16.57 3.22
CA PHE A 90 -1.77 -17.45 2.10
C PHE A 90 -1.25 -16.62 0.90
N LEU A 91 -0.21 -17.12 0.24
CA LEU A 91 0.34 -16.58 -1.00
C LEU A 91 0.25 -17.68 -2.07
N ASP A 92 -0.51 -17.45 -3.14
CA ASP A 92 -0.88 -18.45 -4.15
C ASP A 92 -1.45 -19.74 -3.53
N GLY A 93 -2.37 -19.57 -2.56
CA GLY A 93 -2.99 -20.68 -1.83
C GLY A 93 -2.07 -21.41 -0.84
N CYS A 94 -0.77 -21.11 -0.81
CA CYS A 94 0.17 -21.70 0.12
C CYS A 94 0.28 -20.85 1.40
N ARG A 95 0.18 -21.48 2.58
CA ARG A 95 0.32 -20.77 3.86
C ARG A 95 1.69 -20.09 3.96
N LEU A 96 1.70 -18.81 4.29
CA LEU A 96 2.90 -18.00 4.48
C LEU A 96 3.43 -18.23 5.91
N LEU A 97 4.62 -18.83 6.01
CA LEU A 97 5.24 -19.19 7.30
C LEU A 97 6.30 -18.18 7.78
N GLY A 98 6.44 -17.04 7.09
CA GLY A 98 7.41 -15.99 7.41
C GLY A 98 7.76 -15.13 6.20
N VAL A 99 8.90 -14.43 6.30
CA VAL A 99 9.39 -13.54 5.24
C VAL A 99 9.80 -14.32 4.00
N THR A 100 9.46 -13.80 2.82
CA THR A 100 9.80 -14.40 1.52
C THR A 100 10.35 -13.36 0.55
N GLN A 101 11.20 -13.77 -0.39
CA GLN A 101 11.68 -12.91 -1.48
C GLN A 101 10.57 -12.59 -2.50
N ARG A 102 9.43 -13.27 -2.46
CA ARG A 102 8.30 -13.01 -3.38
C ARG A 102 7.58 -11.70 -3.06
N ILE A 103 7.81 -11.14 -1.88
CA ILE A 103 7.17 -9.94 -1.35
C ILE A 103 8.22 -8.85 -1.17
N GLY A 104 8.02 -7.68 -1.76
CA GLY A 104 8.77 -6.46 -1.45
C GLY A 104 8.02 -5.61 -0.43
N TYR A 105 8.73 -4.94 0.47
CA TYR A 105 8.11 -4.13 1.54
C TYR A 105 8.74 -2.75 1.63
N MET A 106 7.93 -1.69 1.53
CA MET A 106 8.29 -0.31 1.81
C MET A 106 7.72 0.09 3.16
N SER A 107 8.58 0.31 4.14
CA SER A 107 8.18 0.89 5.42
C SER A 107 7.99 2.40 5.32
N GLN A 108 7.20 2.96 6.25
CA GLN A 108 7.07 4.40 6.43
C GLN A 108 8.42 5.08 6.73
N ALA A 109 9.29 4.43 7.52
CA ALA A 109 10.64 4.92 7.82
C ALA A 109 11.56 4.84 6.59
N ASP A 110 12.48 5.80 6.47
CA ASP A 110 13.58 5.72 5.52
C ASP A 110 14.52 4.57 5.93
N THR A 111 14.57 3.54 5.09
CA THR A 111 15.39 2.34 5.30
C THR A 111 16.59 2.29 4.37
N LEU A 112 17.04 3.43 3.83
CA LEU A 112 18.30 3.51 3.10
C LEU A 112 19.47 3.20 4.03
N MET A 113 20.42 2.42 3.52
CA MET A 113 21.63 2.08 4.24
C MET A 113 22.54 3.32 4.26
N PRO A 114 22.86 3.90 5.43
CA PRO A 114 23.54 5.19 5.52
C PRO A 114 24.98 5.16 5.02
N TRP A 115 25.60 3.99 4.97
CA TRP A 115 26.97 3.75 4.47
C TRP A 115 27.02 3.37 2.98
N ARG A 116 25.88 3.33 2.29
CA ARG A 116 25.82 3.07 0.84
C ARG A 116 25.38 4.33 0.11
N ASN A 117 25.93 4.58 -1.07
CA ASN A 117 25.42 5.64 -1.93
C ASN A 117 24.06 5.27 -2.56
N THR A 118 23.44 6.21 -3.28
CA THR A 118 22.17 6.00 -4.00
C THR A 118 22.20 4.75 -4.88
N LEU A 119 23.23 4.61 -5.72
CA LEU A 119 23.36 3.47 -6.63
C LEU A 119 23.42 2.14 -5.87
N GLU A 120 24.26 2.06 -4.85
CA GLU A 120 24.42 0.86 -4.01
C GLU A 120 23.19 0.54 -3.17
N ASN A 121 22.42 1.55 -2.78
CA ASN A 121 21.13 1.35 -2.12
C ASN A 121 20.13 0.71 -3.09
N VAL A 122 20.06 1.18 -4.34
CA VAL A 122 19.18 0.59 -5.36
C VAL A 122 19.63 -0.81 -5.77
N GLU A 123 20.95 -1.05 -5.86
CA GLU A 123 21.52 -2.37 -6.14
C GLU A 123 21.25 -3.40 -5.02
N LEU A 124 20.96 -2.97 -3.78
CA LEU A 124 20.90 -3.85 -2.60
C LEU A 124 19.94 -5.03 -2.76
N SER A 125 18.72 -4.79 -3.23
CA SER A 125 17.71 -5.84 -3.38
C SER A 125 18.10 -6.87 -4.45
N LEU A 126 18.70 -6.40 -5.54
CA LEU A 126 19.21 -7.23 -6.63
C LEU A 126 20.44 -8.04 -6.18
N GLU A 127 21.31 -7.43 -5.38
CA GLU A 127 22.48 -8.08 -4.79
C GLU A 127 22.09 -9.23 -3.85
N ILE A 128 21.12 -9.02 -2.97
CA ILE A 128 20.61 -10.06 -2.06
C ILE A 128 20.02 -11.25 -2.84
N ARG A 129 19.47 -10.99 -4.03
CA ARG A 129 18.96 -12.02 -4.96
C ARG A 129 20.05 -12.69 -5.80
N GLY A 130 21.32 -12.33 -5.60
CA GLY A 130 22.44 -12.93 -6.31
C GLY A 130 22.63 -12.44 -7.76
N MET A 131 21.99 -11.33 -8.16
CA MET A 131 22.17 -10.78 -9.50
C MET A 131 23.63 -10.33 -9.73
N PRO A 132 24.25 -10.65 -10.88
CA PRO A 132 25.61 -10.24 -11.20
C PRO A 132 25.80 -8.72 -11.13
N LYS A 133 26.99 -8.29 -10.67
CA LYS A 133 27.30 -6.87 -10.43
C LYS A 133 27.08 -5.95 -11.64
N ALA A 134 27.43 -6.42 -12.84
CA ALA A 134 27.25 -5.63 -14.06
C ALA A 134 25.77 -5.41 -14.38
N GLU A 135 24.97 -6.47 -14.31
CA GLU A 135 23.53 -6.44 -14.60
C GLU A 135 22.76 -5.59 -13.57
N ARG A 136 23.00 -5.81 -12.28
CA ARG A 136 22.32 -5.05 -11.23
C ARG A 136 22.64 -3.55 -11.29
N ARG A 137 23.88 -3.21 -11.64
CA ARG A 137 24.33 -1.81 -11.78
C ARG A 137 23.65 -1.11 -12.95
N GLU A 138 23.51 -1.81 -14.07
CA GLU A 138 22.81 -1.28 -15.24
C GLU A 138 21.33 -1.04 -14.93
N ARG A 139 20.65 -2.04 -14.34
CA ARG A 139 19.25 -1.92 -13.91
C ARG A 139 19.04 -0.79 -12.90
N ALA A 140 19.95 -0.66 -11.92
CA ALA A 140 19.88 0.41 -10.93
C ALA A 140 20.06 1.80 -11.54
N ARG A 141 21.01 1.98 -12.47
CA ARG A 141 21.22 3.25 -13.18
C ARG A 141 20.01 3.66 -14.01
N HIS A 142 19.42 2.71 -14.73
CA HIS A 142 18.22 2.96 -15.53
C HIS A 142 17.06 3.47 -14.67
N LEU A 143 16.83 2.84 -13.51
CA LEU A 143 15.78 3.26 -12.57
C LEU A 143 16.09 4.61 -11.91
N ILE A 144 17.34 4.89 -11.57
CA ILE A 144 17.77 6.20 -11.05
C ILE A 144 17.52 7.31 -12.06
N HIS A 145 17.84 7.06 -13.33
CA HIS A 145 17.54 7.99 -14.42
C HIS A 145 16.04 8.23 -14.58
N LYS A 146 15.23 7.17 -14.64
CA LYS A 146 13.76 7.29 -14.73
C LYS A 146 13.15 8.09 -13.57
N ALA A 147 13.70 7.97 -12.36
CA ALA A 147 13.23 8.72 -11.19
C ALA A 147 13.74 10.18 -11.09
N GLY A 148 14.43 10.68 -12.11
CA GLY A 148 14.97 12.04 -12.13
C GLY A 148 16.02 12.28 -11.03
N LEU A 149 16.82 11.25 -10.74
CA LEU A 149 17.91 11.29 -9.77
C LEU A 149 19.30 11.20 -10.43
N SER A 150 19.37 11.43 -11.74
CA SER A 150 20.65 11.52 -12.47
C SER A 150 21.57 12.56 -11.86
N GLY A 151 22.85 12.19 -11.67
CA GLY A 151 23.86 13.01 -11.00
C GLY A 151 23.97 12.77 -9.49
N PHE A 152 23.01 12.06 -8.87
CA PHE A 152 23.02 11.73 -7.44
C PHE A 152 23.36 10.26 -7.16
N GLU A 153 23.85 9.51 -8.15
CA GLU A 153 24.16 8.09 -8.05
C GLU A 153 25.19 7.80 -6.95
N LYS A 154 26.13 8.74 -6.75
CA LYS A 154 27.21 8.64 -5.75
C LYS A 154 26.90 9.33 -4.43
N SER A 155 25.77 10.02 -4.34
CA SER A 155 25.38 10.71 -3.11
C SER A 155 24.97 9.72 -2.03
N TYR A 156 25.34 10.00 -0.80
CA TYR A 156 24.93 9.23 0.38
C TYR A 156 23.58 9.74 0.92
N PRO A 157 22.83 8.92 1.69
CA PRO A 157 21.52 9.31 2.20
C PRO A 157 21.48 10.61 2.99
N HIS A 158 22.58 11.00 3.66
CA HIS A 158 22.63 12.27 4.39
C HIS A 158 22.77 13.51 3.47
N GLU A 159 23.20 13.33 2.22
CA GLU A 159 23.36 14.41 1.23
C GLU A 159 22.08 14.63 0.41
N LEU A 160 21.11 13.72 0.51
CA LEU A 160 19.85 13.77 -0.22
C LEU A 160 18.77 14.55 0.54
N SER A 161 17.92 15.29 -0.17
CA SER A 161 16.70 15.85 0.41
C SER A 161 15.72 14.72 0.80
N GLY A 162 14.79 14.99 1.72
CA GLY A 162 13.80 13.98 2.15
C GLY A 162 13.00 13.39 0.97
N GLY A 163 12.63 14.24 0.00
CA GLY A 163 11.96 13.79 -1.21
C GLY A 163 12.84 12.92 -2.10
N MET A 164 14.13 13.25 -2.22
CA MET A 164 15.09 12.40 -2.96
C MET A 164 15.27 11.04 -2.27
N LYS A 165 15.39 10.99 -0.94
CA LYS A 165 15.49 9.72 -0.21
C LYS A 165 14.29 8.82 -0.45
N LYS A 166 13.08 9.37 -0.37
CA LYS A 166 11.84 8.64 -0.66
C LYS A 166 11.81 8.10 -2.09
N ARG A 167 12.27 8.88 -3.07
CA ARG A 167 12.43 8.42 -4.46
C ARG A 167 13.40 7.23 -4.56
N VAL A 168 14.55 7.29 -3.88
CA VAL A 168 15.52 6.17 -3.83
C VAL A 168 14.90 4.92 -3.20
N VAL A 169 14.12 5.06 -2.12
CA VAL A 169 13.43 3.93 -1.48
C VAL A 169 12.43 3.28 -2.43
N ILE A 170 11.62 4.08 -3.14
CA ILE A 170 10.63 3.58 -4.11
C ILE A 170 11.32 2.80 -5.23
N ILE A 171 12.33 3.39 -5.89
CA ILE A 171 13.01 2.71 -7.00
C ILE A 171 13.76 1.45 -6.55
N ARG A 172 14.33 1.43 -5.34
CA ARG A 172 14.98 0.22 -4.78
C ARG A 172 14.00 -0.95 -4.65
N ILE A 173 12.76 -0.65 -4.30
CA ILE A 173 11.70 -1.64 -4.15
C ILE A 173 11.16 -2.08 -5.51
N LEU A 174 10.99 -1.15 -6.44
CA LEU A 174 10.63 -1.48 -7.82
C LEU A 174 11.74 -2.28 -8.53
N ALA A 175 13.01 -2.05 -8.18
CA ALA A 175 14.15 -2.82 -8.67
C ALA A 175 14.12 -4.27 -8.22
N ALA A 176 13.56 -4.56 -7.04
CA ALA A 176 13.59 -5.89 -6.44
C ALA A 176 12.80 -6.95 -7.21
N ASP A 177 11.97 -6.55 -8.18
CA ASP A 177 11.23 -7.46 -9.06
C ASP A 177 10.34 -8.50 -8.34
N SER A 178 9.87 -8.16 -7.14
CA SER A 178 8.96 -9.02 -6.37
C SER A 178 7.60 -9.19 -7.07
N GLU A 179 6.89 -10.26 -6.74
CA GLU A 179 5.56 -10.55 -7.30
C GLU A 179 4.47 -9.70 -6.62
N VAL A 180 4.65 -9.45 -5.32
CA VAL A 180 3.78 -8.59 -4.50
C VAL A 180 4.62 -7.45 -3.92
N LEU A 181 4.09 -6.23 -3.96
CA LEU A 181 4.71 -5.05 -3.35
C LEU A 181 3.80 -4.45 -2.30
N PHE A 182 4.29 -4.39 -1.07
CA PHE A 182 3.68 -3.68 0.04
C PHE A 182 4.28 -2.29 0.20
N MET A 183 3.44 -1.27 0.35
CA MET A 183 3.91 0.08 0.64
C MET A 183 3.14 0.74 1.78
N ASP A 184 3.84 1.11 2.86
CA ASP A 184 3.26 1.78 4.02
C ASP A 184 3.55 3.28 3.98
N GLU A 185 2.50 4.07 3.70
CA GLU A 185 2.55 5.53 3.52
C GLU A 185 3.71 6.04 2.63
N PRO A 186 3.75 5.60 1.35
CA PRO A 186 4.87 5.92 0.46
C PRO A 186 5.06 7.42 0.17
N PHE A 187 4.00 8.24 0.29
CA PHE A 187 4.01 9.64 -0.17
C PHE A 187 3.82 10.70 0.94
N GLY A 188 3.62 10.32 2.20
CA GLY A 188 3.14 11.24 3.24
C GLY A 188 4.03 12.45 3.56
N ALA A 189 5.32 12.40 3.25
CA ALA A 189 6.30 13.47 3.52
C ALA A 189 6.73 14.26 2.27
N LEU A 190 6.01 14.12 1.16
CA LEU A 190 6.37 14.73 -0.12
C LEU A 190 5.55 16.00 -0.40
N ASP A 191 6.17 16.97 -1.07
CA ASP A 191 5.44 18.08 -1.67
C ASP A 191 4.53 17.58 -2.80
N VAL A 192 3.49 18.37 -3.12
CA VAL A 192 2.42 17.98 -4.04
C VAL A 192 2.95 17.61 -5.43
N PHE A 193 3.88 18.40 -5.99
CA PHE A 193 4.41 18.15 -7.33
C PHE A 193 5.27 16.89 -7.38
N THR A 194 6.18 16.71 -6.41
CA THR A 194 7.01 15.49 -6.32
C THR A 194 6.15 14.25 -6.11
N LYS A 195 5.10 14.36 -5.30
CA LYS A 195 4.14 13.29 -5.04
C LYS A 195 3.41 12.87 -6.32
N GLU A 196 2.90 13.83 -7.09
CA GLU A 196 2.20 13.53 -8.36
C GLU A 196 3.12 12.87 -9.39
N MET A 197 4.35 13.37 -9.54
CA MET A 197 5.34 12.75 -10.42
C MET A 197 5.62 11.29 -10.05
N LEU A 198 5.74 10.98 -8.75
CA LEU A 198 6.00 9.61 -8.29
C LEU A 198 4.80 8.70 -8.41
N GLN A 199 3.60 9.23 -8.21
CA GLN A 199 2.36 8.51 -8.46
C GLN A 199 2.30 8.08 -9.93
N ASP A 200 2.53 9.00 -10.86
CA ASP A 200 2.57 8.69 -12.29
C ASP A 200 3.64 7.64 -12.64
N GLU A 201 4.81 7.68 -12.01
CA GLU A 201 5.85 6.69 -12.26
C GLU A 201 5.48 5.30 -11.74
N ILE A 202 4.89 5.22 -10.54
CA ILE A 202 4.38 3.95 -10.00
C ILE A 202 3.27 3.39 -10.90
N LEU A 203 2.40 4.25 -11.43
CA LEU A 203 1.36 3.85 -12.37
C LEU A 203 1.94 3.29 -13.66
N LYS A 204 2.99 3.91 -14.22
CA LYS A 204 3.68 3.40 -15.42
C LYS A 204 4.35 2.06 -15.14
N VAL A 205 5.12 1.95 -14.07
CA VAL A 205 5.82 0.70 -13.71
C VAL A 205 4.82 -0.43 -13.45
N TRP A 206 3.70 -0.15 -12.80
CA TRP A 206 2.65 -1.14 -12.61
C TRP A 206 1.99 -1.54 -13.93
N GLN A 207 1.74 -0.61 -14.85
CA GLN A 207 1.19 -0.93 -16.18
C GLN A 207 2.13 -1.82 -16.99
N GLU A 208 3.45 -1.59 -16.90
CA GLU A 208 4.48 -2.39 -17.59
C GLU A 208 4.66 -3.78 -16.96
N THR A 209 4.66 -3.87 -15.63
CA THR A 209 5.05 -5.08 -14.90
C THR A 209 3.89 -5.94 -14.42
N LYS A 210 2.67 -5.36 -14.35
CA LYS A 210 1.45 -6.01 -13.85
C LYS A 210 1.63 -6.72 -12.51
N LYS A 211 2.43 -6.14 -11.61
CA LYS A 211 2.65 -6.65 -10.26
C LYS A 211 1.42 -6.47 -9.39
N THR A 212 1.27 -7.32 -8.37
CA THR A 212 0.27 -7.11 -7.32
C THR A 212 0.80 -6.05 -6.36
N ILE A 213 0.10 -4.94 -6.19
CA ILE A 213 0.53 -3.84 -5.31
C ILE A 213 -0.53 -3.62 -4.25
N VAL A 214 -0.10 -3.56 -3.00
CA VAL A 214 -0.96 -3.27 -1.87
C VAL A 214 -0.30 -2.16 -1.08
N PHE A 215 -0.98 -1.04 -0.94
CA PHE A 215 -0.43 0.06 -0.15
C PHE A 215 -1.41 0.58 0.87
N VAL A 216 -0.86 1.09 1.95
CA VAL A 216 -1.59 1.72 3.04
C VAL A 216 -1.40 3.22 2.93
N THR A 217 -2.50 3.95 3.02
CA THR A 217 -2.49 5.40 3.09
C THR A 217 -3.64 5.92 3.95
N HIS A 218 -3.52 7.16 4.40
CA HIS A 218 -4.60 7.93 4.98
C HIS A 218 -5.17 8.98 4.00
N ASP A 219 -4.58 9.13 2.82
CA ASP A 219 -5.02 10.06 1.79
C ASP A 219 -5.91 9.34 0.76
N LEU A 220 -7.20 9.70 0.74
CA LEU A 220 -8.17 9.14 -0.19
C LEU A 220 -7.87 9.48 -1.65
N ALA A 221 -7.25 10.63 -1.92
CA ALA A 221 -6.92 11.00 -3.28
C ALA A 221 -5.85 10.06 -3.85
N GLU A 222 -4.86 9.68 -3.05
CA GLU A 222 -3.87 8.66 -3.42
C GLU A 222 -4.54 7.31 -3.67
N ALA A 223 -5.39 6.88 -2.73
CA ALA A 223 -6.10 5.60 -2.79
C ALA A 223 -6.88 5.47 -4.10
N ILE A 224 -7.75 6.44 -4.41
CA ILE A 224 -8.62 6.40 -5.59
C ILE A 224 -7.81 6.54 -6.89
N THR A 225 -6.77 7.40 -6.89
CA THR A 225 -5.93 7.60 -8.08
C THR A 225 -5.20 6.32 -8.46
N LEU A 226 -4.58 5.66 -7.48
CA LEU A 226 -3.64 4.57 -7.75
C LEU A 226 -4.29 3.20 -7.82
N SER A 227 -5.35 2.94 -7.05
CA SER A 227 -5.87 1.58 -6.85
C SER A 227 -7.02 1.23 -7.79
N ASP A 228 -7.15 -0.07 -8.09
CA ASP A 228 -8.32 -0.67 -8.70
C ASP A 228 -9.41 -0.95 -7.65
N ARG A 229 -9.00 -1.13 -6.39
CA ARG A 229 -9.90 -1.35 -5.25
C ARG A 229 -9.38 -0.68 -3.98
N VAL A 230 -10.29 -0.03 -3.24
CA VAL A 230 -10.03 0.58 -1.94
C VAL A 230 -10.71 -0.24 -0.84
N VAL A 231 -9.95 -0.72 0.14
CA VAL A 231 -10.42 -1.44 1.31
C VAL A 231 -10.42 -0.50 2.50
N LEU A 232 -11.59 -0.25 3.09
CA LEU A 232 -11.73 0.60 4.28
C LEU A 232 -11.74 -0.25 5.54
N LEU A 233 -10.83 0.04 6.46
CA LEU A 233 -10.80 -0.56 7.79
C LEU A 233 -11.54 0.30 8.83
N THR A 234 -12.18 -0.35 9.79
CA THR A 234 -12.83 0.30 10.95
C THR A 234 -11.81 0.92 11.92
N ALA A 235 -12.30 1.69 12.89
CA ALA A 235 -11.52 1.99 14.09
C ALA A 235 -11.15 0.70 14.86
N ARG A 236 -10.24 0.80 15.85
CA ARG A 236 -9.89 -0.36 16.69
C ARG A 236 -11.12 -0.87 17.47
N PRO A 237 -11.30 -2.19 17.62
CA PRO A 237 -10.55 -3.27 16.95
C PRO A 237 -10.86 -3.32 15.45
N SER A 238 -9.81 -3.44 14.63
CA SER A 238 -9.93 -3.23 13.18
C SER A 238 -10.51 -4.44 12.47
N THR A 239 -11.50 -4.18 11.64
CA THR A 239 -12.19 -5.11 10.72
C THR A 239 -12.32 -4.44 9.34
N VAL A 240 -12.60 -5.23 8.29
CA VAL A 240 -12.95 -4.66 6.99
C VAL A 240 -14.37 -4.10 7.06
N LYS A 241 -14.51 -2.77 6.94
CA LYS A 241 -15.81 -2.08 6.93
C LYS A 241 -16.50 -2.23 5.58
N ASN A 242 -15.75 -1.95 4.51
CA ASN A 242 -16.27 -1.92 3.15
C ASN A 242 -15.12 -2.05 2.14
N GLU A 243 -15.45 -2.52 0.95
CA GLU A 243 -14.56 -2.53 -0.20
C GLU A 243 -15.20 -1.79 -1.37
N TYR A 244 -14.42 -0.94 -2.04
CA TYR A 244 -14.87 -0.10 -3.14
C TYR A 244 -14.08 -0.43 -4.39
N ASP A 245 -14.74 -0.92 -5.43
CA ASP A 245 -14.12 -0.99 -6.75
C ASP A 245 -13.99 0.43 -7.33
N ILE A 246 -12.89 0.71 -8.03
CA ILE A 246 -12.61 2.02 -8.63
C ILE A 246 -12.83 1.94 -10.15
N PRO A 247 -14.03 2.30 -10.67
CA PRO A 247 -14.39 2.17 -12.08
C PRO A 247 -13.75 3.22 -13.00
N ILE A 248 -12.59 3.77 -12.62
CA ILE A 248 -11.86 4.74 -13.43
C ILE A 248 -10.90 3.97 -14.35
N PRO A 249 -11.01 4.10 -15.69
CA PRO A 249 -10.18 3.34 -16.61
C PRO A 249 -8.69 3.74 -16.53
N ARG A 250 -7.81 2.83 -16.95
CA ARG A 250 -6.36 3.07 -17.12
C ARG A 250 -6.09 3.37 -18.61
N PRO A 251 -5.06 4.16 -18.97
CA PRO A 251 -4.07 4.80 -18.09
C PRO A 251 -4.67 5.97 -17.31
N ARG A 252 -4.22 6.12 -16.06
CA ARG A 252 -4.58 7.25 -15.19
C ARG A 252 -3.40 8.20 -15.08
N SER A 253 -3.69 9.48 -14.97
CA SER A 253 -2.73 10.50 -14.53
C SER A 253 -3.09 10.93 -13.10
N ALA A 254 -2.08 11.11 -12.25
CA ALA A 254 -2.24 11.53 -10.87
C ALA A 254 -3.00 12.85 -10.72
N LEU A 255 -2.85 13.75 -11.68
CA LEU A 255 -3.50 15.05 -11.69
C LEU A 255 -4.87 15.00 -12.37
N GLU A 256 -4.94 14.54 -13.61
CA GLU A 256 -6.17 14.60 -14.42
C GLU A 256 -7.31 13.76 -13.84
N THR A 257 -6.97 12.61 -13.23
CA THR A 257 -7.96 11.69 -12.64
C THR A 257 -8.77 12.37 -11.54
N ARG A 258 -8.17 13.31 -10.80
CA ARG A 258 -8.81 13.99 -9.66
C ARG A 258 -9.95 14.93 -10.08
N PHE A 259 -9.95 15.36 -11.34
CA PHE A 259 -10.98 16.26 -11.87
C PHE A 259 -12.17 15.50 -12.47
N GLN A 260 -12.13 14.17 -12.53
CA GLN A 260 -13.24 13.37 -13.06
C GLN A 260 -14.44 13.37 -12.09
N PRO A 261 -15.68 13.50 -12.59
CA PRO A 261 -16.88 13.46 -11.74
C PRO A 261 -16.98 12.19 -10.89
N GLU A 262 -16.60 11.05 -11.46
CA GLU A 262 -16.59 9.73 -10.82
C GLU A 262 -15.62 9.72 -9.63
N PHE A 263 -14.44 10.33 -9.78
CA PHE A 263 -13.47 10.46 -8.70
C PHE A 263 -14.06 11.25 -7.53
N VAL A 264 -14.66 12.41 -7.80
CA VAL A 264 -15.25 13.27 -6.75
C VAL A 264 -16.39 12.54 -6.04
N ALA A 265 -17.20 11.78 -6.76
CA ALA A 265 -18.28 10.98 -6.19
C ALA A 265 -17.76 9.86 -5.27
N LEU A 266 -16.76 9.10 -5.73
CA LEU A 266 -16.10 8.05 -4.93
C LEU A 266 -15.43 8.64 -3.69
N GLN A 267 -14.75 9.77 -3.85
CA GLN A 267 -14.07 10.43 -2.74
C GLN A 267 -15.06 10.85 -1.65
N LYS A 268 -16.21 11.43 -2.03
CA LYS A 268 -17.28 11.78 -1.09
C LYS A 268 -17.85 10.55 -0.38
N LEU A 269 -18.09 9.47 -1.12
CA LEU A 269 -18.62 8.22 -0.58
C LEU A 269 -17.67 7.63 0.48
N ILE A 270 -16.41 7.40 0.10
CA ILE A 270 -15.41 6.80 1.00
C ILE A 270 -15.11 7.73 2.18
N TRP A 271 -15.11 9.05 1.97
CA TRP A 271 -14.91 10.03 3.03
C TRP A 271 -16.01 9.99 4.09
N ASN A 272 -17.27 9.83 3.69
CA ASN A 272 -18.38 9.74 4.64
C ASN A 272 -18.23 8.50 5.54
N ASP A 273 -17.93 7.33 4.95
CA ASP A 273 -17.70 6.11 5.70
C ASP A 273 -16.47 6.20 6.62
N LEU A 274 -15.38 6.82 6.15
CA LEU A 274 -14.17 7.04 6.94
C LEU A 274 -14.44 8.01 8.11
N ARG A 275 -15.22 9.07 7.88
CA ARG A 275 -15.56 10.07 8.89
C ARG A 275 -16.30 9.45 10.06
N GLU A 276 -17.23 8.53 9.82
CA GLU A 276 -17.92 7.80 10.89
C GLU A 276 -16.94 7.07 11.82
N GLU A 277 -15.90 6.46 11.26
CA GLU A 277 -14.88 5.73 12.04
C GLU A 277 -13.93 6.67 12.79
N VAL A 278 -13.57 7.80 12.18
CA VAL A 278 -12.76 8.84 12.85
C VAL A 278 -13.52 9.43 14.05
N VAL A 279 -14.82 9.68 13.91
CA VAL A 279 -15.66 10.20 15.00
C VAL A 279 -15.75 9.20 16.15
N LYS A 280 -15.97 7.91 15.87
CA LYS A 280 -15.95 6.85 16.89
C LYS A 280 -14.63 6.78 17.66
N THR A 281 -13.51 6.99 16.97
CA THR A 281 -12.18 6.97 17.58
C THR A 281 -11.97 8.14 18.57
N LYS A 282 -12.47 9.33 18.23
CA LYS A 282 -12.35 10.53 19.09
C LYS A 282 -13.38 10.55 20.24
N GLY A 283 -14.61 10.10 19.99
CA GLY A 283 -15.66 10.06 21.01
C GLY A 283 -15.41 9.08 22.16
N GLY A 284 -14.50 8.12 22.00
CA GLY A 284 -14.07 7.20 23.06
C GLY A 284 -12.88 7.70 23.90
N GLN A 285 -12.31 8.87 23.60
CA GLN A 285 -11.23 9.47 24.42
C GLN A 285 -11.74 10.45 25.49
N ASP A 286 -13.04 10.80 25.46
CA ASP A 286 -13.68 11.73 26.40
C ASP A 286 -14.70 11.04 27.35
N ALA A 287 -14.61 9.71 27.52
CA ALA A 287 -15.48 8.92 28.41
C ALA A 287 -14.71 8.13 29.46
#